data_AF-A0A542YQN8-F1
#
_entry.id   AF-A0A542YQN8-F1
#
_cell.length_a   1.000
_cell.length_b   1.000
_cell.length_c   1.000
_cell.angle_alpha   90.00
_cell.angle_beta   90.00
_cell.angle_gamma   90.00
#
_symmetry.space_group_name_H-M   'P 1'
#
loop_
_entity.id
_entity.type
_entity.pdbx_description
1 polymer ?
#
loop_
_entity_poly.entity_id
_entity_poly.type
_entity_poly.pdbx_seq_one_letter_code
_entity_poly.pdbx_strand_id
1 'polypeptide(L)'
;MVAVLSYLALCLLPAAVTAVLIRLVSWFVGHERPAATTAPDPVPTARSLEALVATLRRLETDYAAVEASRLPARAHRLQAISLAYDDTLRECCLALEIPPPENPPLPPVERMRTEAELSLRGLTW
;
A
#
# COMPACT_ATOMS: atom_id res chain seq x y z
N MET A 1 1.65 -40.12 -32.89
CA MET A 1 2.42 -39.72 -31.69
C MET A 1 2.93 -38.28 -31.80
N VAL A 2 3.62 -37.91 -32.88
CA VAL A 2 4.13 -36.55 -33.12
C VAL A 2 3.05 -35.46 -33.07
N ALA A 3 1.87 -35.72 -33.67
CA ALA A 3 0.75 -34.77 -33.66
C ALA A 3 0.13 -34.50 -32.28
N VAL A 4 0.21 -35.47 -31.36
CA VAL A 4 -0.31 -35.34 -29.99
C VAL A 4 0.66 -34.52 -29.13
N LEU A 5 1.96 -34.71 -29.34
CA LEU A 5 3.01 -33.95 -28.66
C LEU A 5 3.00 -32.47 -29.08
N SER A 6 2.78 -32.17 -30.36
CA SER A 6 2.66 -30.78 -30.84
C SER A 6 1.42 -30.07 -30.32
N TYR A 7 0.29 -30.78 -30.16
CA TYR A 7 -0.92 -30.20 -29.57
C TYR A 7 -0.77 -29.90 -28.08
N LEU A 8 -0.15 -30.82 -27.33
CA LEU A 8 0.18 -30.61 -25.91
C LEU A 8 1.13 -29.42 -25.71
N ALA A 9 2.17 -29.31 -26.56
CA ALA A 9 3.10 -28.19 -26.52
C ALA A 9 2.39 -26.86 -26.80
N LEU A 10 1.48 -26.82 -27.78
CA LEU A 10 0.71 -25.63 -28.14
C LEU A 10 -0.25 -25.19 -27.02
N CYS A 11 -0.83 -26.15 -26.28
CA CYS A 11 -1.72 -25.85 -25.16
C CYS A 11 -0.99 -25.41 -23.89
N LEU A 12 0.21 -25.93 -23.63
CA LEU A 12 0.97 -25.65 -22.40
C LEU A 12 1.86 -24.40 -22.52
N LEU A 13 2.23 -24.01 -23.75
CA LEU A 13 3.04 -22.81 -24.02
C LEU A 13 2.44 -21.52 -23.43
N PRO A 14 1.15 -21.20 -23.64
CA PRO A 14 0.55 -19.98 -23.10
C PRO A 14 0.57 -19.95 -21.57
N ALA A 15 0.27 -21.08 -20.92
CA ALA A 15 0.27 -21.20 -19.47
C ALA A 15 1.68 -21.09 -18.88
N ALA A 16 2.68 -21.65 -19.55
CA ALA A 16 4.08 -21.51 -19.13
C ALA A 16 4.56 -20.07 -19.28
N VAL A 17 4.23 -19.40 -20.40
CA VAL A 17 4.60 -18.00 -20.64
C VAL A 17 3.96 -17.07 -19.61
N THR A 18 2.69 -17.25 -19.28
CA THR A 18 2.03 -16.44 -18.25
C THR A 18 2.60 -16.70 -16.85
N ALA A 19 2.89 -17.95 -16.51
CA ALA A 19 3.54 -18.28 -15.23
C ALA A 19 4.94 -17.64 -15.10
N VAL A 20 5.72 -17.64 -16.19
CA VAL A 20 7.03 -16.98 -16.25
C VAL A 20 6.89 -15.46 -16.13
N LEU A 21 5.96 -14.85 -16.85
CA LEU A 21 5.69 -13.40 -16.77
C LEU A 21 5.25 -12.98 -15.36
N ILE A 22 4.35 -13.74 -14.72
CA ILE A 22 3.91 -13.48 -13.34
C ILE A 22 5.11 -13.59 -12.38
N ARG A 23 5.96 -14.61 -12.55
CA ARG A 23 7.19 -14.74 -11.75
C ARG A 23 8.16 -13.60 -11.96
N LEU A 24 8.30 -13.13 -13.20
CA LEU A 24 9.22 -12.04 -13.53
C LEU A 24 8.71 -10.72 -12.96
N VAL A 25 7.42 -10.44 -13.09
CA VAL A 25 6.76 -9.27 -12.47
C VAL A 25 6.83 -9.34 -10.95
N SER A 26 6.54 -10.48 -10.32
CA SER A 26 6.61 -10.61 -8.87
C SER A 26 8.05 -10.50 -8.35
N TRP A 27 9.04 -10.92 -9.14
CA TRP A 27 10.45 -10.73 -8.82
C TRP A 27 10.86 -9.26 -8.92
N PHE A 28 10.42 -8.55 -9.97
CA PHE A 28 10.65 -7.11 -10.13
C PHE A 28 9.94 -6.28 -9.05
N VAL A 29 8.69 -6.60 -8.73
CA VAL A 29 7.91 -5.95 -7.65
C VAL A 29 8.47 -6.34 -6.27
N GLY A 30 8.96 -7.57 -6.13
CA GLY A 30 9.64 -8.04 -4.92
C GLY A 30 11.01 -7.40 -4.70
N HIS A 31 11.65 -6.86 -5.74
CA HIS A 31 12.95 -6.20 -5.64
C HIS A 31 12.88 -4.81 -4.99
N GLU A 32 11.72 -4.14 -5.05
CA GLU A 32 11.49 -2.87 -4.32
C GLU A 32 11.02 -3.09 -2.87
N ARG A 33 10.84 -4.34 -2.43
CA ARG A 33 10.89 -4.66 -1.01
C ARG A 33 12.33 -4.97 -0.68
N PRO A 34 13.10 -4.09 -0.02
CA PRO A 34 14.21 -4.61 0.75
C PRO A 34 13.61 -5.68 1.66
N ALA A 35 14.01 -6.92 1.42
CA ALA A 35 13.84 -8.00 2.37
C ALA A 35 14.55 -7.50 3.63
N ALA A 36 13.78 -6.90 4.53
CA ALA A 36 14.15 -6.74 5.91
C ALA A 36 14.49 -8.16 6.35
N THR A 37 15.79 -8.39 6.43
CA THR A 37 16.37 -9.60 6.98
C THR A 37 15.67 -9.82 8.30
N THR A 38 15.10 -11.01 8.47
CA THR A 38 14.47 -11.48 9.70
C THR A 38 15.50 -11.45 10.84
N ALA A 39 15.80 -10.26 11.35
CA ALA A 39 15.94 -10.07 12.76
C ALA A 39 14.54 -10.30 13.35
N PRO A 40 14.39 -10.96 14.51
CA PRO A 40 13.14 -10.89 15.23
C PRO A 40 12.80 -9.41 15.36
N ASP A 41 11.67 -8.99 14.80
CA ASP A 41 11.19 -7.62 14.96
C ASP A 41 11.26 -7.31 16.46
N PRO A 42 11.96 -6.25 16.89
CA PRO A 42 11.69 -5.72 18.21
C PRO A 42 10.19 -5.50 18.25
N VAL A 43 9.52 -6.14 19.22
CA VAL A 43 8.07 -6.03 19.51
C VAL A 43 7.61 -4.66 19.00
N PRO A 44 6.66 -4.58 18.05
CA PRO A 44 6.34 -3.32 17.39
C PRO A 44 5.99 -2.33 18.48
N THR A 45 6.96 -1.48 18.83
CA THR A 45 6.74 -0.40 19.76
C THR A 45 5.71 0.43 19.03
N ALA A 46 4.47 0.43 19.53
CA ALA A 46 3.39 1.19 18.93
C ALA A 46 3.97 2.54 18.52
N ARG A 47 4.01 2.81 17.21
CA ARG A 47 4.67 3.99 16.67
C ARG A 47 4.10 5.17 17.46
N SER A 48 4.98 6.01 18.03
CA SER A 48 4.50 7.11 18.85
C SER A 48 3.51 7.94 18.04
N LEU A 49 2.46 8.43 18.71
CA LEU A 49 1.41 9.21 18.05
C LEU A 49 2.01 10.40 17.27
N GLU A 50 3.06 11.00 17.79
CA GLU A 50 3.83 12.06 17.14
C GLU A 50 4.47 11.63 15.82
N ALA A 51 5.02 10.43 15.74
CA ALA A 51 5.59 9.88 14.51
C ALA A 51 4.52 9.52 13.47
N LEU A 52 3.32 9.13 13.92
CA LEU A 52 2.15 8.95 13.05
C LEU A 52 1.68 10.28 12.46
N VAL A 53 1.52 11.30 13.30
CA VAL A 53 1.19 12.68 12.89
C VAL A 53 2.22 13.22 11.88
N ALA A 54 3.51 13.07 12.16
CA ALA A 54 4.56 13.48 11.23
C ALA A 54 4.48 12.72 9.90
N THR A 55 4.05 11.46 9.92
CA THR A 55 3.82 10.66 8.72
C THR A 55 2.61 11.16 7.93
N LEU A 56 1.49 11.52 8.58
CA LEU A 56 0.33 12.12 7.91
C LEU A 56 0.71 13.43 7.20
N ARG A 57 1.40 14.36 7.88
CA ARG A 57 1.88 15.61 7.26
C ARG A 57 2.75 15.37 6.04
N ARG A 58 3.67 14.41 6.15
CA ARG A 58 4.56 14.04 5.05
C ARG A 58 3.75 13.50 3.87
N LEU A 59 2.80 12.60 4.12
CA LEU A 59 1.96 12.01 3.07
C LEU A 59 1.07 13.04 2.37
N GLU A 60 0.54 14.04 3.08
CA GLU A 60 -0.21 15.15 2.47
C GLU A 60 0.68 16.00 1.55
N THR A 61 1.90 16.29 2.01
CA THR A 61 2.90 17.01 1.21
C THR A 61 3.27 16.21 -0.04
N ASP A 62 3.52 14.92 0.11
CA ASP A 62 3.85 14.00 -0.99
C ASP A 62 2.67 13.90 -1.97
N TYR A 63 1.43 13.81 -1.47
CA TYR A 63 0.23 13.80 -2.29
C TYR A 63 0.14 15.06 -3.14
N ALA A 64 0.25 16.24 -2.52
CA ALA A 64 0.22 17.52 -3.22
C ALA A 64 1.35 17.64 -4.25
N ALA A 65 2.55 17.17 -3.92
CA ALA A 65 3.70 17.19 -4.83
C ALA A 65 3.50 16.28 -6.04
N VAL A 66 3.00 15.06 -5.85
CA VAL A 66 2.70 14.12 -6.94
C VAL A 66 1.53 14.61 -7.77
N GLU A 67 0.49 15.16 -7.14
CA GLU A 67 -0.66 15.77 -7.82
C GLU A 67 -0.20 16.93 -8.71
N ALA A 68 0.68 17.82 -8.24
CA ALA A 68 1.20 18.91 -9.06
C ALA A 68 2.17 18.46 -10.17
N SER A 69 2.71 17.23 -10.08
CA SER A 69 3.73 16.72 -11.00
C SER A 69 3.15 16.17 -12.31
N ARG A 70 4.01 16.04 -13.33
CA ARG A 70 3.73 15.32 -14.59
C ARG A 70 4.50 14.00 -14.69
N LEU A 71 4.76 13.35 -13.56
CA LEU A 71 5.53 12.12 -13.52
C LEU A 71 4.81 10.97 -14.24
N PRO A 72 5.56 10.03 -14.85
CA PRO A 72 4.98 8.78 -15.32
C PRO A 72 4.36 8.01 -14.14
N ALA A 73 3.28 7.29 -14.41
CA ALA A 73 2.52 6.52 -13.42
C ALA A 73 1.98 7.35 -12.23
N ARG A 74 1.69 8.64 -12.43
CA ARG A 74 1.08 9.53 -11.42
C ARG A 74 -0.11 8.91 -10.70
N ALA A 75 -1.04 8.31 -11.44
CA ALA A 75 -2.22 7.67 -10.86
C ALA A 75 -1.87 6.55 -9.86
N HIS A 76 -0.89 5.70 -10.18
CA HIS A 76 -0.42 4.65 -9.28
C HIS A 76 0.27 5.21 -8.04
N ARG A 77 1.06 6.27 -8.19
CA ARG A 77 1.71 6.95 -7.05
C ARG A 77 0.69 7.57 -6.10
N LEU A 78 -0.32 8.25 -6.63
CA LEU A 78 -1.42 8.82 -5.84
C LEU A 78 -2.20 7.73 -5.12
N GLN A 79 -2.48 6.61 -5.80
CA GLN A 79 -3.14 5.46 -5.18
C GLN A 79 -2.30 4.88 -4.04
N ALA A 80 -0.99 4.70 -4.24
CA ALA A 80 -0.10 4.20 -3.19
C ALA A 80 -0.05 5.14 -1.97
N ILE A 81 0.06 6.45 -2.21
CA ILE A 81 0.05 7.47 -1.15
C ILE A 81 -1.29 7.45 -0.41
N SER A 82 -2.40 7.37 -1.13
CA SER A 82 -3.74 7.28 -0.55
C SER A 82 -3.91 6.04 0.35
N LEU A 83 -3.38 4.89 -0.06
CA LEU A 83 -3.44 3.67 0.77
C LEU A 83 -2.58 3.81 2.02
N ALA A 84 -1.36 4.35 1.89
CA ALA A 84 -0.48 4.61 3.03
C ALA A 84 -1.11 5.62 4.01
N TYR A 85 -1.84 6.60 3.51
CA TYR A 85 -2.58 7.58 4.31
C TYR A 85 -3.71 6.90 5.08
N ASP A 86 -4.54 6.09 4.43
CA ASP A 86 -5.62 5.34 5.07
C ASP A 86 -5.10 4.37 6.15
N ASP A 87 -3.96 3.72 5.90
CA ASP A 87 -3.31 2.86 6.89
C ASP A 87 -2.76 3.65 8.09
N THR A 88 -2.18 4.83 7.84
CA THR A 88 -1.69 5.71 8.92
C THR A 88 -2.85 6.27 9.76
N LEU A 89 -3.99 6.61 9.14
CA LEU A 89 -5.21 6.98 9.86
C LEU A 89 -5.70 5.85 10.76
N ARG A 90 -5.67 4.61 10.26
CA ARG A 90 -6.04 3.43 11.05
C ARG A 90 -5.10 3.24 12.24
N GLU A 91 -3.79 3.36 12.04
CA GLU A 91 -2.80 3.32 13.11
C GLU A 91 -3.05 4.42 14.16
N CYS A 92 -3.44 5.64 13.74
CA CYS A 92 -3.82 6.71 14.66
C CYS A 92 -5.07 6.36 15.48
N CYS A 93 -6.10 5.79 14.85
CA CYS A 93 -7.31 5.34 15.55
C CYS A 93 -6.96 4.26 16.59
N LEU A 94 -6.12 3.29 16.23
CA LEU A 94 -5.66 2.25 17.15
C LEU A 94 -4.85 2.82 18.31
N ALA A 95 -3.96 3.78 18.06
CA ALA A 95 -3.16 4.45 19.09
C ALA A 95 -4.00 5.28 20.08
N LEU A 96 -5.16 5.78 19.63
CA LEU A 96 -6.12 6.50 20.47
C LEU A 96 -7.25 5.61 21.02
N GLU A 97 -7.19 4.29 20.80
CA GLU A 97 -8.20 3.32 21.23
C GLU A 97 -9.62 3.63 20.71
N ILE A 98 -9.71 4.19 19.49
CA ILE A 98 -10.97 4.50 18.79
C ILE A 98 -11.24 3.39 17.78
N PRO A 99 -12.52 3.02 17.53
CA PRO A 99 -12.85 2.06 16.48
C PRO A 99 -12.21 2.46 15.14
N PRO A 100 -11.28 1.65 14.61
CA PRO A 100 -10.66 1.95 13.33
C PRO A 100 -11.68 1.82 12.20
N PRO A 101 -11.57 2.60 11.12
CA PRO A 101 -12.40 2.41 9.95
C PRO A 101 -12.10 1.05 9.29
N GLU A 102 -13.12 0.45 8.67
CA GLU A 102 -13.00 -0.89 8.07
C GLU A 102 -12.27 -0.82 6.73
N ASN A 103 -11.38 -1.80 6.49
CA ASN A 103 -10.72 -2.16 5.23
C ASN A 103 -10.35 -1.00 4.24
N PRO A 104 -9.05 -0.73 4.00
CA PRO A 104 -8.66 0.20 2.95
C PRO A 104 -8.97 -0.38 1.54
N PRO A 105 -9.19 0.45 0.51
CA PRO A 105 -9.17 1.92 0.54
C PRO A 105 -10.45 2.50 1.17
N LEU A 106 -10.29 3.57 1.94
CA LEU A 106 -11.43 4.23 2.58
C LEU A 106 -12.20 5.08 1.55
N PRO A 107 -13.55 4.99 1.52
CA PRO A 107 -14.37 5.94 0.79
C PRO A 107 -14.08 7.39 1.25
N PRO A 108 -14.14 8.40 0.36
CA PRO A 108 -13.80 9.78 0.72
C PRO A 108 -14.55 10.33 1.93
N VAL A 109 -15.84 9.98 2.07
CA VAL A 109 -16.67 10.41 3.21
C VAL A 109 -16.23 9.75 4.51
N GLU A 110 -15.86 8.47 4.46
CA GLU A 110 -15.38 7.74 5.64
C GLU A 110 -14.01 8.26 6.08
N ARG A 111 -13.10 8.49 5.13
CA ARG A 111 -11.82 9.15 5.39
C ARG A 111 -12.01 10.48 6.10
N MET A 112 -12.85 11.37 5.55
CA MET A 112 -13.12 12.68 6.16
C MET A 112 -13.73 12.56 7.56
N ARG A 113 -14.59 11.56 7.79
CA ARG A 113 -15.17 11.29 9.12
C ARG A 113 -14.10 10.82 10.10
N THR A 114 -13.19 9.94 9.68
CA THR A 114 -12.07 9.47 10.50
C THR A 114 -11.15 10.64 10.87
N GLU A 115 -10.80 11.50 9.91
CA GLU A 115 -9.99 12.70 10.16
C GLU A 115 -10.65 13.64 11.17
N ALA A 116 -11.97 13.85 11.04
CA ALA A 116 -12.73 14.66 11.98
C ALA A 116 -12.74 14.07 13.40
N GLU A 117 -12.92 12.75 13.53
CA GLU A 117 -12.88 12.05 14.83
C GLU A 117 -11.50 12.16 15.48
N LEU A 118 -10.42 12.00 14.71
CA LEU A 118 -9.05 12.22 15.20
C LEU A 118 -8.84 13.67 15.64
N SER A 119 -9.36 14.63 14.87
CA SER A 119 -9.28 16.07 15.19
C SER A 119 -10.00 16.42 16.49
N LEU A 120 -11.19 15.84 16.72
CA LEU A 120 -11.95 16.00 17.97
C LEU A 120 -11.19 15.49 19.20
N ARG A 121 -10.25 14.56 19.00
CA ARG A 121 -9.41 13.96 20.05
C ARG A 121 -8.07 14.69 20.21
N GLY A 122 -7.90 15.82 19.52
CA GLY A 122 -6.74 16.71 19.63
C GLY A 122 -5.60 16.40 18.68
N LEU A 123 -5.76 15.44 17.75
CA LEU A 123 -4.78 15.23 16.69
C LEU A 123 -4.93 16.31 15.62
N THR A 124 -3.87 17.06 15.38
CA THR A 124 -3.79 18.03 14.28
C THR A 124 -2.48 17.83 13.54
N TRP A 125 -2.55 17.82 12.22
CA TRP A 125 -1.40 17.66 11.35
C TRP A 125 -1.40 18.71 10.26
#